data_AF-A0AAN7BZS0-F1
#
_entry.id   AF-A0AAN7BZS0-F1
#
_cell.length_a   1.000
_cell.length_b   1.000
_cell.length_c   1.000
_cell.angle_alpha   90.00
_cell.angle_beta   90.00
_cell.angle_gamma   90.00
#
_symmetry.space_group_name_H-M   'P 1'
#
loop_
_entity.id
_entity.type
_entity.pdbx_description
1 polymer ?
#
loop_
_entity_poly.entity_id
_entity_poly.type
_entity_poly.pdbx_seq_one_letter_code
_entity_poly.pdbx_strand_id
1 'polypeptide(L)' 'MGQWVKVYEEGGRKFGRTFRVLADDIQKKGMEEAGFINIVVKGYKSPTGDWPTDPKQKEIGIFAKCVLETDLE' A
#
# COMPACT_ATOMS: atom_id res chain seq x y z
N MET A 1 14.43 -6.23 -2.26
CA MET A 1 12.98 -5.91 -2.21
C MET A 1 12.01 -6.97 -2.74
N GLY A 2 12.43 -8.10 -3.36
CA GLY A 2 11.49 -9.03 -4.02
C GLY A 2 10.78 -10.10 -3.16
N GLN A 3 11.16 -10.28 -1.89
CA GLN A 3 10.57 -11.32 -1.02
C GLN A 3 9.36 -10.83 -0.23
N TRP A 4 9.20 -9.52 -0.09
CA TRP A 4 8.21 -8.91 0.81
C TRP A 4 6.80 -9.38 0.46
N VAL A 5 6.39 -9.26 -0.81
CA VAL A 5 5.06 -9.68 -1.28
C VAL A 5 4.75 -11.13 -0.89
N LYS A 6 5.67 -12.06 -1.16
CA LYS A 6 5.48 -13.50 -0.86
C LYS A 6 5.34 -13.76 0.63
N VAL A 7 6.16 -13.10 1.46
CA VAL A 7 6.13 -13.26 2.91
C VAL A 7 4.82 -12.70 3.49
N TYR A 8 4.39 -11.52 3.05
CA TYR A 8 3.14 -10.92 3.53
C TYR A 8 1.91 -11.70 3.07
N GLU A 9 1.87 -12.18 1.83
CA GLU A 9 0.76 -13.01 1.35
C GLU A 9 0.66 -14.31 2.13
N GLU A 10 1.76 -15.04 2.30
CA GLU A 10 1.78 -16.32 3.01
C GLU A 10 1.51 -16.14 4.51
N GLY A 11 2.09 -15.10 5.12
CA GLY A 11 1.80 -14.72 6.50
C GLY A 11 0.32 -14.39 6.68
N GLY A 12 -0.23 -13.52 5.82
CA GLY A 12 -1.63 -13.13 5.88
C GLY A 12 -2.59 -14.30 5.72
N ARG A 13 -2.26 -15.26 4.84
CA ARG A 13 -3.00 -16.52 4.68
C ARG A 13 -2.99 -17.34 5.98
N LYS A 14 -1.85 -17.47 6.65
CA LYS A 14 -1.71 -18.26 7.89
C LYS A 14 -2.39 -17.60 9.10
N PHE A 15 -2.30 -16.29 9.21
CA PHE A 15 -2.87 -15.53 10.34
C PHE A 15 -4.35 -15.14 10.13
N GLY A 16 -4.96 -15.49 9.00
CA GLY A 16 -6.34 -15.15 8.67
C GLY A 16 -6.56 -13.65 8.43
N ARG A 17 -5.51 -12.92 8.06
CA ARG A 17 -5.52 -11.47 7.78
C ARG A 17 -4.78 -11.19 6.48
N THR A 18 -5.51 -11.15 5.38
CA THR A 18 -4.92 -11.03 4.04
C THR A 18 -4.25 -9.68 3.81
N PHE A 19 -3.09 -9.70 3.14
CA PHE A 19 -2.41 -8.50 2.61
C PHE A 19 -2.81 -8.19 1.16
N ARG A 20 -3.74 -8.95 0.59
CA ARG A 20 -4.24 -8.80 -0.79
C ARG A 20 -5.45 -7.88 -0.90
N VAL A 21 -5.60 -6.93 0.04
CA VAL A 21 -6.75 -6.01 0.13
C VAL A 21 -7.00 -5.29 -1.20
N LEU A 22 -5.94 -4.77 -1.82
CA LEU A 22 -6.02 -4.11 -3.12
C LEU A 22 -6.17 -5.11 -4.28
N ALA A 23 -5.38 -6.19 -4.28
CA ALA A 23 -5.38 -7.16 -5.38
C ALA A 23 -6.72 -7.89 -5.55
N ASP A 24 -7.44 -8.09 -4.44
CA ASP A 24 -8.71 -8.83 -4.42
C ASP A 24 -9.93 -7.88 -4.32
N ASP A 25 -9.72 -6.55 -4.41
CA ASP A 25 -10.75 -5.49 -4.32
C ASP A 25 -11.63 -5.55 -3.06
N ILE A 26 -11.07 -6.02 -1.93
CA ILE A 26 -11.83 -6.32 -0.71
C ILE A 26 -12.60 -5.09 -0.21
N GLN A 27 -11.97 -3.92 -0.22
CA GLN A 27 -12.61 -2.69 0.26
C GLN A 27 -13.80 -2.28 -0.61
N LYS A 28 -13.67 -2.36 -1.94
CA LYS A 28 -14.76 -1.98 -2.84
C LYS A 28 -15.93 -2.97 -2.67
N LYS A 29 -15.66 -4.27 -2.69
CA LYS A 29 -16.68 -5.32 -2.51
C LYS A 29 -17.41 -5.18 -1.17
N GLY A 30 -16.67 -4.96 -0.08
CA GLY A 30 -17.28 -4.74 1.23
C GLY A 30 -18.17 -3.50 1.28
N MET A 31 -17.81 -2.42 0.57
CA MET A 31 -18.66 -1.23 0.46
C MET A 31 -19.93 -1.53 -0.36
N GLU A 32 -19.83 -2.30 -1.45
CA GLU A 32 -20.99 -2.73 -2.24
C GLU A 32 -21.93 -3.62 -1.41
N GLU A 33 -21.39 -4.60 -0.68
CA GLU A 33 -22.15 -5.51 0.19
C GLU A 33 -22.85 -4.77 1.35
N ALA A 34 -22.23 -3.72 1.88
CA ALA A 34 -22.82 -2.86 2.89
C ALA A 34 -23.92 -1.92 2.32
N GLY A 35 -24.18 -1.95 1.02
CA GLY A 35 -25.23 -1.16 0.37
C GLY A 35 -24.81 0.26 -0.01
N PHE A 36 -23.51 0.59 0.00
CA PHE A 36 -23.05 1.87 -0.51
C PHE A 36 -23.22 1.93 -2.03
N ILE A 37 -23.77 3.06 -2.49
CA ILE A 37 -23.91 3.37 -3.91
C ILE A 37 -22.91 4.46 -4.31
N ASN A 38 -22.59 4.56 -5.61
CA ASN A 38 -21.67 5.55 -6.17
C ASN A 38 -20.24 5.51 -5.57
N ILE A 39 -19.68 4.31 -5.40
CA ILE A 39 -18.35 4.12 -4.81
C ILE A 39 -17.26 4.67 -5.75
N VAL A 40 -16.37 5.50 -5.21
CA VAL A 40 -15.23 6.07 -5.94
C VAL A 40 -13.92 5.54 -5.33
N VAL A 41 -13.14 4.83 -6.15
CA VAL A 41 -11.80 4.38 -5.78
C VAL A 41 -10.77 5.36 -6.33
N LYS A 42 -9.88 5.87 -5.47
CA LYS A 42 -8.81 6.80 -5.85
C LYS A 42 -7.45 6.22 -5.50
N GLY A 43 -6.61 6.06 -6.52
CA GLY A 43 -5.20 5.73 -6.34
C GLY A 43 -4.38 6.99 -6.13
N TYR A 44 -3.53 6.99 -5.10
CA TYR A 44 -2.53 8.04 -4.87
C TYR A 44 -1.13 7.46 -5.03
N LYS A 45 -0.21 8.27 -5.56
CA LYS A 45 1.20 7.91 -5.57
C LYS A 45 1.75 8.09 -4.15
N SER A 46 2.32 7.03 -3.59
CA SER A 46 3.07 7.07 -2.34
C SER A 46 4.54 6.80 -2.68
N PRO A 47 5.33 7.84 -2.97
CA PRO A 47 6.72 7.65 -3.36
C PRO A 47 7.55 7.17 -2.18
N THR A 48 8.53 6.32 -2.47
CA THR A 48 9.56 5.90 -1.53
C THR A 48 10.89 5.93 -2.26
N GLY A 49 11.74 6.89 -1.92
CA GLY A 49 13.00 7.18 -2.58
C GLY A 49 12.94 8.38 -3.53
N ASP A 50 14.00 8.57 -4.28
CA ASP A 50 14.31 9.75 -5.08
C ASP A 50 13.93 9.62 -6.58
N TRP A 51 13.28 8.53 -6.96
CA TRP A 51 12.86 8.25 -8.33
C TRP A 51 11.80 9.19 -8.93
N PRO A 52 10.92 9.87 -8.18
CA PRO A 52 9.96 10.79 -8.80
C PRO A 52 10.67 11.95 -9.49
N THR A 53 10.21 12.32 -10.69
CA THR A 53 10.74 13.49 -11.43
C THR A 53 10.22 14.81 -10.89
N ASP A 54 8.99 14.83 -10.36
CA ASP A 54 8.42 16.01 -9.71
C ASP A 54 9.20 16.33 -8.41
N PRO A 55 9.69 17.56 -8.23
CA PRO A 55 10.52 17.92 -7.07
C PRO A 55 9.83 17.69 -5.72
N LYS A 56 8.54 18.00 -5.63
CA LYS A 56 7.78 17.83 -4.38
C LYS A 56 7.56 16.36 -4.06
N GLN A 57 7.21 15.55 -5.05
CA GLN A 57 7.08 14.09 -4.88
C GLN A 57 8.41 13.44 -4.54
N LYS A 58 9.52 13.92 -5.10
CA LYS A 58 10.86 13.45 -4.79
C LYS A 58 11.21 13.72 -3.33
N GLU A 59 10.97 14.94 -2.85
CA GLU A 59 11.19 15.31 -1.44
C GLU A 59 10.39 14.42 -0.49
N ILE A 60 9.09 14.23 -0.76
CA ILE A 60 8.23 13.31 0.00
C ILE A 60 8.79 11.89 0.00
N GLY A 61 9.22 11.40 -1.18
CA GLY A 61 9.77 10.07 -1.31
C GLY A 61 11.07 9.86 -0.54
N ILE A 62 11.94 10.87 -0.51
CA ILE A 62 13.18 10.85 0.28
C ILE A 62 12.85 10.75 1.77
N PHE A 63 11.91 11.55 2.28
CA PHE A 63 11.48 11.44 3.68
C PHE A 63 10.86 10.08 4.00
N ALA A 64 10.00 9.55 3.13
CA ALA A 64 9.39 8.24 3.29
C ALA A 64 10.44 7.11 3.31
N LYS A 65 11.47 7.21 2.44
CA LYS A 65 12.59 6.25 2.42
C LYS A 65 13.44 6.37 3.69
N CYS A 66 13.73 7.59 4.13
CA CYS A 66 14.46 7.84 5.37
C CYS A 66 13.75 7.12 6.52
N VAL A 67 12.46 7.40 6.75
CA VAL A 67 11.68 6.70 7.78
C VAL A 67 11.72 5.19 7.59
N LEU A 68 11.46 4.66 6.40
CA LEU A 68 11.42 3.20 6.21
C LEU A 68 12.78 2.50 6.41
N GLU A 69 13.90 3.18 6.18
CA GLU A 69 15.24 2.59 6.23
C GLU A 69 16.00 2.92 7.52
N THR A 70 15.71 4.06 8.15
CA THR A 70 16.43 4.56 9.33
C THR A 70 15.63 4.44 10.62
N ASP A 71 14.37 3.99 10.58
CA ASP A 71 13.53 3.77 11.77
C ASP A 71 13.91 2.45 12.50
N LEU A 72 15.23 2.22 12.65
CA LEU A 72 15.81 1.19 13.50
C LEU A 72 16.51 1.91 14.67
N GLU A 73 15.74 1.95 15.77
CA GLU A 73 15.93 2.58 17.11
C GLU A 73 15.39 4.01 17.31
#